data_AF-A0A8C6S955-F1
#
_entry.id   AF-A0A8C6S955-F1
#
_cell.length_a   1.000
_cell.length_b   1.000
_cell.length_c   1.000
_cell.angle_alpha   90.00
_cell.angle_beta   90.00
_cell.angle_gamma   90.00
#
_symmetry.space_group_name_H-M   'P 1'
#
loop_
_entity.id
_entity.type
_entity.pdbx_description
1 polymer ?
#
loop_
_entity_poly.entity_id
_entity_poly.type
_entity_poly.pdbx_seq_one_letter_code
_entity_poly.pdbx_strand_id
1 'polypeptide(L)'
;MLLSPECADYLLEAQAATGHIIDPKNNKKLTVDEAFNDNVVDSSDRERLLAAEKKRCKTDPNSGLLLLPVNKKLDVSKLIFDGVRKPVTAEQLHDCEVIDKPILKALQTEKKSAPEVSNDKKVNLKGTGPIAGIIVEKKGKMSLSEAKKEMLVTPECADLLLEAQAATGHIIDPQNNKKLTVDEACSKEVVDINDRERLLEAEKAAVGYKDPYSGKPLSVFEAMKKGLLDKEDGLRLLQAQESVGGILDPKLSVFLPKETAIKRNILDENTKRSLDQSPKCYIDPETEDSVTYNDLKKRCKADPETGLLLLPVSDKPVIFDGVRKPVTAKELHECEKIDSSQLIFDGVRKPVTAKQLSDCEVIDKPTLKDLQTEKKTVKEVSAEKIVNLKGTGPIAGIVVGQNKRMSLSEAKKEMLVTPECADLLLEAQAATGHIIDPQNNKKLTVDEACAKSVVDTNDQKRLLEAEKAAVGYKDPYSTQPLSVFEAMKKGLVDKETGLRLLQAQESVGGILDPKLSVFLPKETAIRNNILDENTKRSLDQSPKCYIDPETEDSKLTVDEACAKKVVDTNDRKRLLEAEKAAVGYKDPYSAQ
;
A
#
# COMPACT_ATOMS: atom_id res chain seq x y z
N MET A 1 34.37 37.53 79.94
CA MET A 1 33.30 36.59 79.54
C MET A 1 33.88 35.19 79.52
N LEU A 2 33.24 34.24 80.19
CA LEU A 2 33.72 32.84 80.31
C LEU A 2 33.31 31.96 79.11
N LEU A 3 32.34 32.41 78.31
CA LEU A 3 31.91 31.84 77.03
C LEU A 3 31.62 32.99 76.06
N SER A 4 31.74 32.75 74.74
CA SER A 4 31.25 33.70 73.74
C SER A 4 29.71 33.73 73.75
N PRO A 5 29.09 34.85 73.37
CA PRO A 5 27.63 34.93 73.22
C PRO A 5 27.09 33.83 72.30
N GLU A 6 27.74 33.54 71.17
CA GLU A 6 27.24 32.49 70.26
C GLU A 6 27.30 31.09 70.90
N CYS A 7 28.32 30.79 71.71
CA CYS A 7 28.39 29.51 72.41
C CYS A 7 27.33 29.39 73.51
N ALA A 8 27.04 30.47 74.24
CA ALA A 8 26.00 30.50 75.27
C ALA A 8 24.62 30.24 74.66
N ASP A 9 24.36 30.89 73.52
CA ASP A 9 23.16 30.73 72.71
C ASP A 9 22.91 29.27 72.30
N TYR A 10 23.92 28.61 71.72
CA TYR A 10 23.80 27.21 71.29
C TYR A 10 23.55 26.25 72.46
N LEU A 11 24.17 26.50 73.62
CA LEU A 11 23.98 25.66 74.81
C LEU A 11 22.57 25.80 75.37
N LEU A 12 22.02 27.02 75.42
CA LEU A 12 20.65 27.26 75.87
C LEU A 12 19.62 26.65 74.90
N GLU A 13 19.84 26.76 73.59
CA GLU A 13 18.99 26.11 72.58
C GLU A 13 19.02 24.58 72.72
N ALA A 14 20.19 23.99 72.97
CA ALA A 14 20.34 22.56 73.17
C ALA A 14 19.59 22.09 74.44
N GLN A 15 19.70 22.85 75.53
CA GLN A 15 18.95 22.58 76.76
C GLN A 15 17.43 22.67 76.52
N ALA A 16 16.95 23.74 75.88
CA ALA A 16 15.55 23.90 75.53
C ALA A 16 15.03 22.75 74.65
N ALA A 17 15.82 22.27 73.67
CA ALA A 17 15.46 21.15 72.81
C ALA A 17 15.38 19.80 73.55
N THR A 18 16.08 19.65 74.68
CA THR A 18 15.96 18.49 75.59
C THR A 18 14.78 18.62 76.58
N GLY A 19 14.08 19.75 76.56
CA GLY A 19 12.85 20.00 77.31
C GLY A 19 13.02 20.71 78.65
N HIS A 20 14.24 21.11 79.02
CA HIS A 20 14.48 21.85 80.26
C HIS A 20 15.70 22.76 80.15
N ILE A 21 15.63 23.96 80.71
CA ILE A 21 16.79 24.82 80.99
C ILE A 21 17.37 24.44 82.35
N ILE A 22 18.69 24.35 82.45
CA ILE A 22 19.35 24.00 83.71
C ILE A 22 19.68 25.30 84.45
N ASP A 23 19.16 25.47 85.66
CA ASP A 23 19.66 26.45 86.61
C ASP A 23 20.76 25.81 87.47
N PRO A 24 22.06 26.11 87.20
CA PRO A 24 23.17 25.51 87.92
C PRO A 24 23.30 25.99 89.36
N LYS A 25 22.74 27.15 89.72
CA LYS A 25 22.84 27.70 91.09
C LYS A 25 21.91 26.96 92.04
N ASN A 26 20.71 26.63 91.57
CA ASN A 26 19.70 25.94 92.38
C ASN A 26 19.56 24.45 92.04
N ASN A 27 20.36 23.94 91.09
CA ASN A 27 20.31 22.57 90.60
C ASN A 27 18.90 22.13 90.17
N LYS A 28 18.18 23.04 89.48
CA LYS A 28 16.80 22.82 89.02
C LYS A 28 16.75 22.70 87.51
N LYS A 29 15.80 21.89 87.04
CA LYS A 29 15.38 21.83 85.64
C LYS A 29 14.12 22.67 85.53
N LEU A 30 14.20 23.75 84.76
CA LEU A 30 13.12 24.73 84.58
C LEU A 30 12.56 24.63 83.16
N THR A 31 11.28 24.91 82.99
CA THR A 31 10.71 25.22 81.68
C THR A 31 11.26 26.55 81.16
N VAL A 32 11.14 26.84 79.86
CA VAL A 32 11.64 28.12 79.30
C VAL A 32 10.94 29.32 79.95
N ASP A 33 9.66 29.19 80.30
CA ASP A 33 8.90 30.24 80.99
C ASP A 33 9.33 30.42 82.45
N GLU A 34 9.59 29.33 83.18
CA GLU A 34 10.13 29.40 84.54
C GLU A 34 11.55 29.98 84.56
N ALA A 35 12.41 29.58 83.62
CA ALA A 35 13.77 30.10 83.50
C ALA A 35 13.80 31.60 83.17
N PHE A 36 12.82 32.09 82.40
CA PHE A 36 12.64 33.53 82.18
C PHE A 36 12.19 34.26 83.45
N ASN A 37 11.20 33.71 84.17
CA ASN A 37 10.69 34.31 85.41
C ASN A 37 11.74 34.35 86.53
N ASP A 38 12.63 33.36 86.58
CA ASP A 38 13.71 33.25 87.57
C ASP A 38 14.98 34.03 87.16
N ASN A 39 14.94 34.82 86.07
CA ASN A 39 16.08 35.55 85.49
C ASN A 39 17.30 34.66 85.17
N VAL A 40 17.05 33.40 84.78
CA VAL A 40 18.08 32.45 84.32
C VAL A 40 18.36 32.65 82.81
N VAL A 41 17.38 33.18 82.07
CA VAL A 41 17.45 33.46 80.63
C VAL A 41 17.05 34.91 80.36
N ASP A 42 17.77 35.58 79.47
CA ASP A 42 17.47 36.97 79.07
C ASP A 42 16.21 37.08 78.19
N SER A 43 15.57 38.25 78.23
CA SER A 43 14.34 38.52 77.46
C SER A 43 14.54 38.42 75.94
N SER A 44 15.76 38.69 75.45
CA SER A 44 16.14 38.53 74.04
C SER A 44 16.13 37.08 73.57
N ASP A 45 16.35 36.12 74.47
CA ASP A 45 16.51 34.70 74.12
C ASP A 45 15.23 33.90 74.26
N ARG A 46 14.26 34.40 75.03
CA ARG A 46 13.01 33.70 75.37
C ARG A 46 12.26 33.20 74.13
N GLU A 47 12.07 34.04 73.12
CA GLU A 47 11.31 33.67 71.91
C GLU A 47 12.02 32.57 71.10
N ARG A 48 13.35 32.65 71.03
CA ARG A 48 14.21 31.66 70.37
C ARG A 48 14.18 30.31 71.10
N LEU A 49 14.26 30.32 72.43
CA LEU A 49 14.21 29.11 73.26
C LEU A 49 12.82 28.45 73.25
N LEU A 50 11.72 29.23 73.26
CA LEU A 50 10.36 28.69 73.08
C LEU A 50 10.17 28.03 71.71
N ALA A 51 10.81 28.56 70.66
CA ALA A 51 10.80 27.94 69.34
C ALA A 51 11.63 26.64 69.29
N ALA A 52 12.73 26.56 70.05
CA ALA A 52 13.54 25.35 70.20
C ALA A 52 12.81 24.27 71.01
N GLU A 53 12.11 24.66 72.09
CA GLU A 53 11.28 23.77 72.91
C GLU A 53 10.13 23.13 72.11
N LYS A 54 9.50 23.89 71.20
CA LYS A 54 8.48 23.35 70.28
C LYS A 54 9.03 22.30 69.29
N LYS A 55 10.35 22.24 69.08
CA LYS A 55 11.05 21.24 68.26
C LYS A 55 11.69 20.12 69.10
N ARG A 56 11.12 19.85 70.29
CA ARG A 56 11.66 18.90 71.28
C ARG A 56 12.11 17.58 70.67
N CYS A 57 13.27 17.10 71.09
CA CYS A 57 13.73 15.76 70.77
C CYS A 57 12.73 14.71 71.29
N LYS A 58 12.46 13.69 70.48
CA LYS A 58 11.62 12.54 70.84
C LYS A 58 12.52 11.41 71.34
N THR A 59 12.11 10.74 72.40
CA THR A 59 12.84 9.59 72.93
C THR A 59 12.53 8.35 72.09
N ASP A 60 13.56 7.69 71.57
CA ASP A 60 13.42 6.41 70.89
C ASP A 60 13.10 5.29 71.91
N PRO A 61 12.00 4.54 71.77
CA PRO A 61 11.57 3.54 72.75
C PRO A 61 12.55 2.37 72.93
N ASN A 62 13.36 2.06 71.91
CA ASN A 62 14.23 0.88 71.90
C ASN A 62 15.64 1.18 72.43
N SER A 63 16.16 2.38 72.15
CA SER A 63 17.52 2.79 72.53
C SER A 63 17.57 3.81 73.68
N GLY A 64 16.45 4.44 74.02
CA GLY A 64 16.39 5.51 75.03
C GLY A 64 17.05 6.83 74.59
N LEU A 65 17.50 6.93 73.33
CA LEU A 65 18.18 8.11 72.81
C LEU A 65 17.18 9.23 72.45
N LEU A 66 17.60 10.48 72.62
CA LEU A 66 16.85 11.68 72.23
C LEU A 66 17.13 12.02 70.76
N LEU A 67 16.12 11.87 69.90
CA LEU A 67 16.19 12.13 68.46
C LEU A 67 15.49 13.45 68.12
N LEU A 68 16.21 14.36 67.46
CA LEU A 68 15.61 15.60 66.95
C LEU A 68 14.64 15.28 65.80
N PRO A 69 13.34 15.62 65.90
CA PRO A 69 12.41 15.40 64.80
C PRO A 69 12.71 16.37 63.66
N VAL A 70 13.44 15.90 62.65
CA VAL A 70 13.63 16.62 61.39
C VAL A 70 12.40 16.39 60.52
N ASN A 71 11.60 17.43 60.29
CA ASN A 71 10.59 17.40 59.22
C ASN A 71 11.33 17.36 57.89
N LYS A 72 11.63 16.14 57.41
CA LYS A 72 12.20 15.91 56.10
C LYS A 72 11.13 16.30 55.07
N LYS A 73 11.08 17.59 54.72
CA LYS A 73 10.28 18.03 53.57
C LYS A 73 10.87 17.34 52.36
N LEU A 74 10.06 16.55 51.67
CA LEU A 74 10.51 15.96 50.42
C LEU A 74 10.83 17.11 49.45
N ASP A 75 11.99 17.00 48.82
CA ASP A 75 12.37 17.88 47.74
C ASP A 75 11.49 17.56 46.52
N VAL A 76 10.55 18.45 46.22
CA VAL A 76 9.58 18.29 45.11
C VAL A 76 10.26 18.21 43.76
N SER A 77 11.47 18.74 43.62
CA SER A 77 12.29 18.63 42.41
C SER A 77 12.84 17.22 42.21
N LYS A 78 12.82 16.36 43.25
CA LYS A 78 13.17 14.93 43.17
C LYS A 78 11.97 14.01 42.99
N LEU A 79 10.75 14.54 43.10
CA LEU A 79 9.54 13.75 42.94
C LEU A 79 9.17 13.66 41.47
N ILE A 80 9.38 12.48 40.89
CA ILE A 80 9.22 12.21 39.47
C ILE A 80 7.90 11.47 39.22
N PHE A 81 7.21 11.89 38.17
CA PHE A 81 6.01 11.31 37.61
C PHE A 81 6.30 10.81 36.20
N ASP A 82 5.61 9.76 35.78
CA ASP A 82 5.68 9.31 34.40
C ASP A 82 4.79 10.19 33.51
N GLY A 83 5.38 10.93 32.58
CA GLY A 83 4.66 11.57 31.49
C GLY A 83 4.28 10.58 30.38
N VAL A 84 3.95 11.12 29.21
CA VAL A 84 3.61 10.31 28.03
C VAL A 84 4.84 9.59 27.49
N ARG A 85 5.93 10.32 27.23
CA ARG A 85 7.20 9.78 26.68
C ARG A 85 8.41 10.06 27.57
N LYS A 86 8.31 10.99 28.53
CA LYS A 86 9.41 11.42 29.40
C LYS A 86 8.94 11.57 30.85
N PRO A 87 9.81 11.36 31.84
CA PRO A 87 9.51 11.68 33.22
C PRO A 87 9.37 13.19 33.44
N VAL A 88 8.51 13.60 34.37
CA VAL A 88 8.22 15.00 34.73
C VAL A 88 8.24 15.18 36.25
N THR A 89 8.72 16.33 36.72
CA THR A 89 8.78 16.62 38.18
C THR A 89 7.49 17.23 38.70
N ALA A 90 7.24 17.09 40.00
CA ALA A 90 6.10 17.73 40.68
C ALA A 90 6.08 19.26 40.49
N GLU A 91 7.26 19.88 40.53
CA GLU A 91 7.42 21.32 40.34
C GLU A 91 6.99 21.75 38.93
N GLN A 92 7.46 21.03 37.90
CA GLN A 92 7.04 21.29 36.52
C GLN A 92 5.54 21.10 36.30
N LEU A 93 4.92 20.12 36.95
CA LEU A 93 3.47 19.91 36.88
C LEU A 93 2.69 21.07 37.53
N HIS A 94 3.19 21.61 38.64
CA HIS A 94 2.58 22.75 39.31
C HIS A 94 2.72 24.03 38.47
N ASP A 95 3.89 24.26 37.87
CA ASP A 95 4.16 25.40 37.00
C ASP A 95 3.30 25.39 35.73
N CYS A 96 2.80 24.21 35.34
CA CYS A 96 1.89 24.05 34.22
C CYS A 96 0.41 24.00 34.64
N GLU A 97 0.08 24.34 35.89
CA GLU A 97 -1.28 24.34 36.42
C GLU A 97 -1.98 22.96 36.28
N VAL A 98 -1.20 21.87 36.18
CA VAL A 98 -1.72 20.49 36.11
C VAL A 98 -2.00 19.95 37.51
N ILE A 99 -1.21 20.36 38.50
CA ILE A 99 -1.46 20.09 39.92
C ILE A 99 -1.58 21.39 40.72
N ASP A 100 -2.55 21.43 41.63
CA ASP A 100 -2.77 22.61 42.47
C ASP A 100 -1.78 22.66 43.65
N LYS A 101 -1.59 23.87 44.21
CA LYS A 101 -0.80 24.12 45.44
C LYS A 101 -1.13 23.17 46.60
N PRO A 102 -2.40 22.82 46.90
CA PRO A 102 -2.73 21.87 47.97
C PRO A 102 -2.23 20.46 47.69
N ILE A 103 -2.28 20.01 46.43
CA ILE A 103 -1.78 18.69 46.02
C ILE A 103 -0.26 18.65 46.14
N LEU A 104 0.43 19.70 45.70
CA LEU A 104 1.88 19.83 45.84
C LEU A 104 2.31 19.78 47.32
N LYS A 105 1.60 20.47 48.23
CA LYS A 105 1.86 20.41 49.67
C LYS A 105 1.58 19.03 50.27
N ALA A 106 0.55 18.34 49.78
CA ALA A 106 0.24 16.97 50.21
C ALA A 106 1.35 15.99 49.79
N LEU A 107 1.93 16.17 48.60
CA LEU A 107 3.08 15.40 48.12
C LEU A 107 4.35 15.69 48.95
N GLN A 108 4.63 16.96 49.27
CA GLN A 108 5.77 17.36 50.12
C GLN A 108 5.70 16.81 51.55
N THR A 109 4.48 16.55 52.03
CA THR A 109 4.21 16.04 53.39
C THR A 109 3.93 14.54 53.41
N GLU A 110 4.16 13.83 52.29
CA GLU A 110 3.89 12.40 52.10
C GLU A 110 2.45 11.97 52.44
N LYS A 111 1.50 12.92 52.46
CA LYS A 111 0.07 12.63 52.71
C LYS A 111 -0.62 11.99 51.50
N LYS A 112 -0.06 12.21 50.31
CA LYS A 112 -0.44 11.56 49.06
C LYS A 112 0.82 11.07 48.38
N SER A 113 0.76 9.90 47.76
CA SER A 113 1.86 9.35 46.97
C SER A 113 1.81 9.82 45.50
N ALA A 114 2.93 9.75 44.78
CA ALA A 114 2.97 10.08 43.35
C ALA A 114 2.01 9.18 42.51
N PRO A 115 1.93 7.84 42.74
CA PRO A 115 0.97 6.99 42.06
C PRO A 115 -0.49 7.36 42.34
N GLU A 116 -0.82 7.75 43.57
CA GLU A 116 -2.17 8.21 43.93
C GLU A 116 -2.56 9.48 43.19
N VAL A 117 -1.64 10.45 43.07
CA VAL A 117 -1.90 11.69 42.33
C VAL A 117 -1.96 11.45 40.82
N SER A 118 -1.14 10.54 40.27
CA SER A 118 -1.21 10.15 38.86
C SER A 118 -2.51 9.45 38.48
N ASN A 119 -3.10 8.68 39.40
CA ASN A 119 -4.36 7.97 39.17
C ASN A 119 -5.60 8.82 39.49
N ASP A 120 -5.42 10.03 40.04
CA ASP A 120 -6.51 10.95 40.30
C ASP A 120 -7.06 11.47 38.96
N LYS A 121 -8.34 11.21 38.68
CA LYS A 121 -9.02 11.60 37.43
C LYS A 121 -8.98 13.10 37.17
N LYS A 122 -8.70 13.92 38.18
CA LYS A 122 -8.54 15.37 38.04
C LYS A 122 -7.20 15.77 37.41
N VAL A 123 -6.17 14.92 37.52
CA VAL A 123 -4.81 15.22 37.05
C VAL A 123 -4.54 14.38 35.80
N ASN A 124 -4.84 14.95 34.64
CA ASN A 124 -4.85 14.20 33.39
C ASN A 124 -3.45 14.11 32.73
N LEU A 125 -2.48 13.54 33.44
CA LEU A 125 -1.05 13.50 33.02
C LEU A 125 -0.85 12.80 31.67
N LYS A 126 -1.49 11.64 31.50
CA LYS A 126 -1.36 10.76 30.33
C LYS A 126 -2.59 10.77 29.43
N GLY A 127 -3.58 11.62 29.73
CA GLY A 127 -4.87 11.62 29.05
C GLY A 127 -5.81 10.50 29.50
N THR A 128 -7.08 10.65 29.15
CA THR A 128 -8.18 9.67 29.34
C THR A 128 -8.10 8.49 28.37
N GLY A 129 -7.09 8.47 27.49
CA GLY A 129 -6.86 7.44 26.48
C GLY A 129 -7.51 7.74 25.13
N PRO A 130 -6.83 7.40 24.01
CA PRO A 130 -7.41 7.43 22.67
C PRO A 130 -8.34 6.23 22.44
N ILE A 131 -9.01 6.21 21.28
CA ILE A 131 -9.67 5.02 20.75
C ILE A 131 -8.59 3.96 20.49
N ALA A 132 -8.60 2.87 21.26
CA ALA A 132 -7.55 1.85 21.30
C ALA A 132 -7.67 0.82 20.18
N GLY A 133 -8.86 0.63 19.65
CA GLY A 133 -9.18 -0.40 18.65
C GLY A 133 -10.68 -0.45 18.39
N ILE A 134 -11.12 -1.52 17.73
CA ILE A 134 -12.54 -1.76 17.51
C ILE A 134 -12.99 -3.02 18.25
N ILE A 135 -14.30 -3.11 18.47
CA ILE A 135 -14.94 -4.33 18.99
C ILE A 135 -16.06 -4.73 18.03
N VAL A 136 -16.02 -5.99 17.61
CA VAL A 136 -17.04 -6.60 16.74
C VAL A 136 -17.70 -7.74 17.50
N GLU A 137 -19.02 -7.77 17.54
CA GLU A 137 -19.78 -8.69 18.41
C GLU A 137 -19.37 -10.17 18.29
N LYS A 138 -19.07 -10.64 17.08
CA LYS A 138 -18.69 -12.04 16.84
C LYS A 138 -17.17 -12.32 16.90
N LYS A 139 -16.34 -11.29 16.74
CA LYS A 139 -14.87 -11.45 16.62
C LYS A 139 -14.11 -10.94 17.85
N GLY A 140 -14.78 -10.21 18.74
CA GLY A 140 -14.16 -9.61 19.92
C GLY A 140 -13.40 -8.32 19.59
N LYS A 141 -12.41 -8.01 20.45
CA LYS A 141 -11.58 -6.80 20.33
C LYS A 141 -10.41 -7.02 19.36
N MET A 142 -10.12 -6.02 18.56
CA MET A 142 -9.01 -6.05 17.59
C MET A 142 -8.38 -4.68 17.42
N SER A 143 -7.14 -4.66 16.94
CA SER A 143 -6.42 -3.44 16.59
C SER A 143 -7.03 -2.77 15.35
N LEU A 144 -6.74 -1.49 15.17
CA LEU A 144 -7.17 -0.73 13.99
C LEU A 144 -6.55 -1.29 12.69
N SER A 145 -5.31 -1.79 12.77
CA SER A 145 -4.61 -2.39 11.64
C SER A 145 -5.23 -3.74 11.23
N GLU A 146 -5.61 -4.57 12.20
CA GLU A 146 -6.35 -5.82 11.93
C GLU A 146 -7.72 -5.51 11.31
N ALA A 147 -8.43 -4.51 11.85
CA ALA A 147 -9.70 -4.06 11.29
C ALA A 147 -9.61 -3.57 9.84
N LYS A 148 -8.53 -2.83 9.52
CA LYS A 148 -8.18 -2.40 8.15
C LYS A 148 -7.94 -3.60 7.24
N LYS A 149 -7.14 -4.59 7.68
CA LYS A 149 -6.85 -5.81 6.91
C LYS A 149 -8.10 -6.65 6.67
N GLU A 150 -9.01 -6.71 7.64
CA GLU A 150 -10.27 -7.43 7.50
C GLU A 150 -11.37 -6.64 6.77
N MET A 151 -11.10 -5.38 6.38
CA MET A 151 -12.06 -4.46 5.75
C MET A 151 -13.35 -4.29 6.57
N LEU A 152 -13.21 -4.27 7.89
CA LEU A 152 -14.29 -3.94 8.83
C LEU A 152 -14.46 -2.43 8.98
N VAL A 153 -13.42 -1.67 8.65
CA VAL A 153 -13.41 -0.21 8.55
C VAL A 153 -12.70 0.15 7.24
N THR A 154 -13.02 1.31 6.67
CA THR A 154 -12.31 1.78 5.48
C THR A 154 -10.82 2.04 5.79
N PRO A 155 -9.90 1.83 4.84
CA PRO A 155 -8.49 2.14 5.02
C PRO A 155 -8.25 3.57 5.50
N GLU A 156 -8.97 4.54 4.93
CA GLU A 156 -8.87 5.95 5.32
C GLU A 156 -9.29 6.15 6.78
N CYS A 157 -10.39 5.54 7.23
CA CYS A 157 -10.84 5.65 8.62
C CYS A 157 -9.80 5.07 9.60
N ALA A 158 -9.30 3.87 9.31
CA ALA A 158 -8.27 3.22 10.14
C ALA A 158 -7.00 4.06 10.23
N ASP A 159 -6.60 4.66 9.10
CA ASP A 159 -5.39 5.47 9.00
C ASP A 159 -5.45 6.72 9.86
N LEU A 160 -6.58 7.44 9.82
CA LEU A 160 -6.80 8.62 10.67
C LEU A 160 -6.82 8.25 12.16
N LEU A 161 -7.43 7.11 12.52
CA LEU A 161 -7.48 6.66 13.90
C LEU A 161 -6.11 6.20 14.43
N LEU A 162 -5.29 5.54 13.61
CA LEU A 162 -3.92 5.15 13.96
C LEU A 162 -3.02 6.39 14.13
N GLU A 163 -3.16 7.40 13.28
CA GLU A 163 -2.46 8.68 13.45
C GLU A 163 -2.84 9.36 14.76
N ALA A 164 -4.13 9.34 15.13
CA ALA A 164 -4.59 9.87 16.40
C ALA A 164 -3.97 9.11 17.60
N GLN A 165 -3.80 7.79 17.53
CA GLN A 165 -3.08 7.03 18.56
C GLN A 165 -1.62 7.49 18.67
N ALA A 166 -0.90 7.54 17.55
CA ALA A 166 0.49 7.99 17.51
C ALA A 166 0.65 9.42 18.07
N ALA A 167 -0.22 10.34 17.66
CA ALA A 167 -0.18 11.74 18.07
C ALA A 167 -0.61 12.01 19.52
N THR A 168 -1.37 11.10 20.12
CA THR A 168 -1.72 11.15 21.55
C THR A 168 -0.73 10.41 22.43
N GLY A 169 0.27 9.76 21.84
CA GLY A 169 1.41 9.26 22.57
C GLY A 169 1.90 7.93 22.04
N HIS A 170 1.04 6.95 21.81
CA HIS A 170 1.45 5.56 21.54
C HIS A 170 0.47 4.86 20.64
N ILE A 171 0.98 3.90 19.86
CA ILE A 171 0.13 2.89 19.24
C ILE A 171 -0.34 1.92 20.33
N ILE A 172 -1.63 1.59 20.33
CA ILE A 172 -2.22 0.72 21.33
C ILE A 172 -2.40 -0.68 20.76
N ASP A 173 -1.90 -1.67 21.47
CA ASP A 173 -2.24 -3.08 21.27
C ASP A 173 -3.38 -3.45 22.23
N PRO A 174 -4.63 -3.54 21.75
CA PRO A 174 -5.79 -3.81 22.60
C PRO A 174 -5.85 -5.26 23.09
N GLN A 175 -5.15 -6.20 22.45
CA GLN A 175 -5.13 -7.60 22.85
C GLN A 175 -4.24 -7.79 24.07
N ASN A 176 -3.02 -7.23 24.03
CA ASN A 176 -2.04 -7.36 25.11
C ASN A 176 -2.05 -6.20 26.11
N ASN A 177 -2.92 -5.19 25.92
CA ASN A 177 -2.99 -3.96 26.70
C ASN A 177 -1.61 -3.25 26.79
N LYS A 178 -0.92 -3.14 25.65
CA LYS A 178 0.40 -2.52 25.58
C LYS A 178 0.34 -1.19 24.83
N LYS A 179 1.12 -0.23 25.33
CA LYS A 179 1.38 1.05 24.66
C LYS A 179 2.76 0.93 24.02
N LEU A 180 2.83 1.09 22.70
CA LEU A 180 4.02 0.83 21.90
C LEU A 180 4.45 2.11 21.18
N THR A 181 5.75 2.24 20.93
CA THR A 181 6.24 3.17 19.89
C THR A 181 5.82 2.67 18.52
N VAL A 182 5.86 3.52 17.49
CA VAL A 182 5.56 3.08 16.11
C VAL A 182 6.50 1.96 15.68
N ASP A 183 7.81 2.09 15.96
CA ASP A 183 8.79 1.05 15.63
C ASP A 183 8.55 -0.27 16.36
N GLU A 184 8.16 -0.21 17.65
CA GLU A 184 7.82 -1.41 18.42
C GLU A 184 6.53 -2.06 17.91
N ALA A 185 5.54 -1.25 17.50
CA ALA A 185 4.28 -1.74 16.96
C ALA A 185 4.48 -2.46 15.62
N CYS A 186 5.33 -1.93 14.74
CA CYS A 186 5.72 -2.62 13.50
C CYS A 186 6.49 -3.91 13.79
N SER A 187 7.43 -3.89 14.74
CA SER A 187 8.23 -5.07 15.10
C SER A 187 7.40 -6.20 15.72
N LYS A 188 6.28 -5.85 16.35
CA LYS A 188 5.32 -6.79 16.96
C LYS A 188 4.10 -7.06 16.05
N GLU A 189 4.13 -6.58 14.81
CA GLU A 189 3.06 -6.75 13.81
C GLU A 189 1.68 -6.23 14.24
N VAL A 190 1.61 -5.34 15.23
CA VAL A 190 0.38 -4.62 15.63
C VAL A 190 -0.01 -3.60 14.56
N VAL A 191 0.97 -3.11 13.81
CA VAL A 191 0.83 -2.15 12.71
C VAL A 191 1.55 -2.69 11.48
N ASP A 192 0.97 -2.47 10.31
CA ASP A 192 1.57 -2.87 9.05
C ASP A 192 2.84 -2.04 8.73
N ILE A 193 3.87 -2.68 8.18
CA ILE A 193 5.13 -2.00 7.84
C ILE A 193 4.91 -0.87 6.82
N ASN A 194 3.90 -0.98 5.96
CA ASN A 194 3.55 0.02 4.96
C ASN A 194 3.04 1.33 5.59
N ASP A 195 2.46 1.26 6.80
CA ASP A 195 1.95 2.42 7.52
C ASP A 195 3.04 3.13 8.37
N ARG A 196 4.25 2.56 8.45
CA ARG A 196 5.31 3.01 9.37
C ARG A 196 5.70 4.47 9.17
N GLU A 197 6.00 4.89 7.94
CA GLU A 197 6.49 6.25 7.69
C GLU A 197 5.45 7.32 8.04
N ARG A 198 4.19 7.07 7.67
CA ARG A 198 3.05 7.94 7.99
C ARG A 198 2.84 8.05 9.50
N LEU A 199 2.89 6.93 10.23
CA LEU A 199 2.71 6.92 11.67
C LEU A 199 3.88 7.54 12.43
N LEU A 200 5.11 7.43 11.93
CA LEU A 200 6.25 8.16 12.47
C LEU A 200 6.09 9.68 12.33
N GLU A 201 5.48 10.16 11.24
CA GLU A 201 5.15 11.58 11.08
C GLU A 201 4.14 12.04 12.12
N ALA A 202 3.11 11.22 12.39
CA ALA A 202 2.13 11.50 13.44
C ALA A 202 2.72 11.38 14.86
N GLU A 203 3.65 10.44 15.11
CA GLU A 203 4.31 10.26 16.42
C GLU A 203 5.13 11.49 16.83
N LYS A 204 5.62 12.28 15.87
CA LYS A 204 6.27 13.57 16.14
C LYS A 204 5.35 14.56 16.85
N ALA A 205 4.03 14.43 16.76
CA ALA A 205 3.11 15.24 17.58
C ALA A 205 3.26 14.97 19.08
N ALA A 206 3.72 13.79 19.48
CA ALA A 206 3.98 13.43 20.87
C ALA A 206 5.44 13.58 21.29
N VAL A 207 6.40 13.27 20.40
CA VAL A 207 7.84 13.36 20.68
C VAL A 207 8.39 14.78 20.45
N GLY A 208 7.76 15.52 19.54
CA GLY A 208 8.09 16.87 19.09
C GLY A 208 8.68 16.89 17.68
N TYR A 209 8.16 17.78 16.83
CA TYR A 209 8.72 18.02 15.50
C TYR A 209 10.08 18.70 15.62
N LYS A 210 11.09 18.18 14.93
CA LYS A 210 12.44 18.73 15.01
C LYS A 210 12.51 20.06 14.26
N ASP A 211 12.81 21.15 14.97
CA ASP A 211 13.06 22.44 14.35
C ASP A 211 14.33 22.38 13.48
N PRO A 212 14.27 22.66 12.16
CA PRO A 212 15.45 22.62 11.29
C PRO A 212 16.56 23.58 11.73
N TYR A 213 16.20 24.70 12.39
CA TYR A 213 17.14 25.74 12.78
C TYR A 213 17.72 25.54 14.18
N SER A 214 16.88 25.27 15.17
CA SER A 214 17.33 25.15 16.58
C SER A 214 17.54 23.73 17.07
N GLY A 215 17.06 22.72 16.31
CA GLY A 215 17.05 21.32 16.73
C GLY A 215 16.10 21.00 17.90
N LYS A 216 15.39 22.00 18.43
CA LYS A 216 14.45 21.82 19.56
C LYS A 216 13.17 21.11 19.10
N PRO A 217 12.55 20.31 19.98
CA PRO A 217 11.25 19.71 19.70
C PRO A 217 10.16 20.80 19.72
N LEU A 218 9.34 20.82 18.68
CA LEU A 218 8.23 21.73 18.48
C LEU A 218 6.90 21.00 18.72
N SER A 219 5.92 21.68 19.30
CA SER A 219 4.54 21.18 19.37
C SER A 219 3.88 21.13 17.99
N VAL A 220 2.73 20.46 17.87
CA VAL A 220 1.93 20.41 16.64
C VAL A 220 1.64 21.82 16.12
N PHE A 221 1.22 22.72 17.01
CA PHE A 221 0.94 24.11 16.67
C PHE A 221 2.19 24.90 16.24
N GLU A 222 3.31 24.74 16.93
CA GLU A 222 4.58 25.37 16.53
C GLU A 222 5.05 24.88 15.15
N ALA A 223 4.85 23.58 14.86
CA ALA A 223 5.14 22.97 13.56
C ALA A 223 4.24 23.53 12.46
N MET A 224 2.94 23.67 12.71
CA MET A 224 1.99 24.32 11.79
C MET A 224 2.40 25.76 11.47
N LYS A 225 2.77 26.55 12.50
CA LYS A 225 3.21 27.95 12.30
C LYS A 225 4.47 28.06 11.46
N LYS A 226 5.34 27.05 11.49
CA LYS A 226 6.58 26.99 10.72
C LYS A 226 6.42 26.31 9.35
N GLY A 227 5.21 25.88 8.99
CA GLY A 227 4.95 25.17 7.73
C GLY A 227 5.59 23.79 7.65
N LEU A 228 5.90 23.16 8.80
CA LEU A 228 6.38 21.77 8.85
C LEU A 228 5.24 20.75 8.83
N LEU A 229 4.02 21.21 9.11
CA LEU A 229 2.81 20.41 9.14
C LEU A 229 1.66 21.22 8.54
N ASP A 230 0.89 20.59 7.66
CA ASP A 230 -0.28 21.23 7.05
C ASP A 230 -1.35 21.56 8.10
N LYS A 231 -2.10 22.63 7.83
CA LYS A 231 -3.07 23.14 8.80
C LYS A 231 -4.20 22.14 9.07
N GLU A 232 -4.63 21.39 8.06
CA GLU A 232 -5.70 20.39 8.17
C GLU A 232 -5.25 19.19 9.03
N ASP A 233 -4.08 18.64 8.73
CA ASP A 233 -3.47 17.55 9.52
C ASP A 233 -3.20 17.99 10.96
N GLY A 234 -2.59 19.17 11.14
CA GLY A 234 -2.32 19.71 12.46
C GLY A 234 -3.59 19.91 13.30
N LEU A 235 -4.67 20.40 12.69
CA LEU A 235 -5.96 20.55 13.38
C LEU A 235 -6.57 19.20 13.76
N ARG A 236 -6.45 18.18 12.89
CA ARG A 236 -6.89 16.80 13.15
C ARG A 236 -6.15 16.19 14.34
N LEU A 237 -4.81 16.32 14.39
CA LEU A 237 -4.00 15.80 15.50
C LEU A 237 -4.30 16.55 16.81
N LEU A 238 -4.45 17.87 16.76
CA LEU A 238 -4.84 18.67 17.93
C LEU A 238 -6.22 18.29 18.46
N GLN A 239 -7.19 17.98 17.59
CA GLN A 239 -8.52 17.53 18.00
C GLN A 239 -8.46 16.19 18.77
N ALA A 240 -7.59 15.26 18.35
CA ALA A 240 -7.39 14.01 19.08
C ALA A 240 -6.74 14.27 20.46
N GLN A 241 -5.71 15.10 20.52
CA GLN A 241 -5.05 15.49 21.78
C GLN A 241 -6.06 16.14 22.75
N GLU A 242 -6.81 17.12 22.29
CA GLU A 242 -7.84 17.80 23.08
C GLU A 242 -8.85 16.81 23.66
N SER A 243 -9.32 15.88 22.82
CA SER A 243 -10.31 14.87 23.21
C SER A 243 -9.79 13.87 24.26
N VAL A 244 -8.47 13.69 24.38
CA VAL A 244 -7.88 12.83 25.42
C VAL A 244 -7.50 13.59 26.69
N GLY A 245 -7.42 14.93 26.67
CA GLY A 245 -7.21 15.67 27.90
C GLY A 245 -6.69 17.09 27.78
N GLY A 246 -6.22 17.50 26.61
CA GLY A 246 -5.63 18.83 26.42
C GLY A 246 -4.63 18.83 25.28
N ILE A 247 -3.78 19.85 25.21
CA ILE A 247 -2.74 19.94 24.18
C ILE A 247 -1.44 19.33 24.72
N LEU A 248 -0.81 18.46 23.95
CA LEU A 248 0.41 17.77 24.38
C LEU A 248 1.62 18.71 24.23
N ASP A 249 2.35 18.92 25.33
CA ASP A 249 3.66 19.58 25.28
C ASP A 249 4.76 18.50 25.10
N PRO A 250 5.45 18.42 23.95
CA PRO A 250 6.48 17.41 23.71
C PRO A 250 7.78 17.63 24.53
N LYS A 251 8.00 18.84 25.06
CA LYS A 251 9.17 19.16 25.90
C LYS A 251 9.00 18.54 27.28
N LEU A 252 7.84 18.76 27.90
CA LEU A 252 7.48 18.21 29.21
C LEU A 252 6.89 16.79 29.15
N SER A 253 6.37 16.42 27.97
CA SER A 253 5.68 15.17 27.72
C SER A 253 4.41 14.97 28.55
N VAL A 254 3.59 16.01 28.66
CA VAL A 254 2.32 16.01 29.41
C VAL A 254 1.22 16.75 28.66
N PHE A 255 -0.03 16.35 28.88
CA PHE A 255 -1.18 17.09 28.36
C PHE A 255 -1.46 18.33 29.22
N LEU A 256 -1.60 19.47 28.57
CA LEU A 256 -1.88 20.75 29.20
C LEU A 256 -3.31 21.23 28.89
N PRO A 257 -4.02 21.82 29.87
CA PRO A 257 -5.28 22.51 29.60
C PRO A 257 -5.10 23.59 28.51
N LYS A 258 -6.16 23.88 27.73
CA LYS A 258 -6.10 24.83 26.61
C LYS A 258 -5.58 26.20 27.04
N GLU A 259 -6.04 26.69 28.18
CA GLU A 259 -5.65 27.99 28.74
C GLU A 259 -4.15 28.03 29.09
N THR A 260 -3.62 26.94 29.67
CA THR A 260 -2.18 26.80 29.95
C THR A 260 -1.38 26.69 28.65
N ALA A 261 -1.88 25.93 27.68
CA ALA A 261 -1.26 25.76 26.37
C ALA A 261 -1.08 27.11 25.64
N ILE A 262 -2.08 27.99 25.74
CA ILE A 262 -2.03 29.37 25.22
C ILE A 262 -0.97 30.20 25.95
N LYS A 263 -0.98 30.21 27.29
CA LYS A 263 0.03 30.94 28.09
C LYS A 263 1.47 30.54 27.73
N ARG A 264 1.67 29.28 27.31
CA ARG A 264 2.97 28.72 26.93
C ARG A 264 3.28 28.81 25.43
N ASN A 265 2.42 29.46 24.64
CA ASN A 265 2.54 29.62 23.20
C ASN A 265 2.58 28.30 22.39
N ILE A 266 2.06 27.20 22.96
CA ILE A 266 1.92 25.91 22.25
C ILE A 266 0.52 25.74 21.64
N LEU A 267 -0.35 26.74 21.78
CA LEU A 267 -1.64 26.93 21.12
C LEU A 267 -1.89 28.45 21.00
N ASP A 268 -2.65 28.91 20.02
CA ASP A 268 -3.17 30.29 20.01
C ASP A 268 -4.70 30.36 19.94
N GLU A 269 -5.23 31.55 20.21
CA GLU A 269 -6.65 31.86 20.27
C GLU A 269 -7.39 31.61 18.97
N ASN A 270 -6.70 31.69 17.83
CA ASN A 270 -7.29 31.41 16.53
C ASN A 270 -7.45 29.90 16.35
N THR A 271 -6.43 29.12 16.67
CA THR A 271 -6.47 27.65 16.60
C THR A 271 -7.41 27.07 17.64
N LYS A 272 -7.45 27.63 18.86
CA LYS A 272 -8.46 27.30 19.88
C LYS A 272 -9.87 27.52 19.33
N ARG A 273 -10.15 28.69 18.72
CA ARG A 273 -11.46 28.96 18.10
C ARG A 273 -11.79 27.97 16.98
N SER A 274 -10.80 27.58 16.17
CA SER A 274 -11.00 26.54 15.15
C SER A 274 -11.31 25.16 15.75
N LEU A 275 -10.69 24.78 16.86
CA LEU A 275 -11.00 23.54 17.58
C LEU A 275 -12.39 23.59 18.24
N ASP A 276 -12.74 24.71 18.86
CA ASP A 276 -14.05 24.93 19.50
C ASP A 276 -15.21 24.86 18.48
N GLN A 277 -14.96 25.18 17.20
CA GLN A 277 -15.90 24.97 16.09
C GLN A 277 -16.13 23.49 15.75
N SER A 278 -15.41 22.56 16.38
CA SER A 278 -15.58 21.12 16.24
C SER A 278 -15.51 20.65 14.77
N PRO A 279 -14.38 20.87 14.09
CA PRO A 279 -14.21 20.54 12.68
C PRO A 279 -14.30 19.02 12.49
N LYS A 280 -14.98 18.58 11.43
CA LYS A 280 -15.20 17.16 11.14
C LYS A 280 -13.97 16.55 10.46
N CYS A 281 -12.95 16.25 11.25
CA CYS A 281 -11.63 15.80 10.77
C CYS A 281 -11.47 14.27 10.66
N TYR A 282 -12.50 13.49 11.03
CA TYR A 282 -12.48 12.02 11.04
C TYR A 282 -13.65 11.45 10.24
N ILE A 283 -13.62 10.15 9.96
CA ILE A 283 -14.64 9.44 9.18
C ILE A 283 -15.32 8.42 10.08
N ASP A 284 -16.65 8.39 10.04
CA ASP A 284 -17.44 7.37 10.72
C ASP A 284 -17.27 6.01 10.03
N PRO A 285 -16.83 4.95 10.72
CA PRO A 285 -16.64 3.64 10.08
C PRO A 285 -17.95 2.99 9.62
N GLU A 286 -19.12 3.41 10.13
CA GLU A 286 -20.41 2.83 9.74
C GLU A 286 -21.17 3.66 8.70
N THR A 287 -21.07 5.00 8.75
CA THR A 287 -21.82 5.88 7.84
C THR A 287 -20.95 6.55 6.77
N GLU A 288 -19.62 6.46 6.89
CA GLU A 288 -18.64 7.16 6.05
C GLU A 288 -18.75 8.70 6.09
N ASP A 289 -19.58 9.24 6.97
CA ASP A 289 -19.73 10.68 7.15
C ASP A 289 -18.52 11.28 7.85
N SER A 290 -18.22 12.54 7.51
CA SER A 290 -17.26 13.32 8.27
C SER A 290 -17.80 13.64 9.67
N VAL A 291 -17.03 13.26 10.70
CA VAL A 291 -17.34 13.38 12.13
C VAL A 291 -16.16 13.95 12.91
N THR A 292 -16.38 14.33 14.16
CA THR A 292 -15.29 14.75 15.06
C THR A 292 -14.72 13.55 15.81
N TYR A 293 -13.46 13.64 16.26
CA TYR A 293 -12.88 12.58 17.09
C TYR A 293 -13.69 12.30 18.36
N ASN A 294 -14.25 13.35 18.96
CA ASN A 294 -15.04 13.24 20.19
C ASN A 294 -16.37 12.51 19.95
N ASP A 295 -16.97 12.63 18.76
CA ASP A 295 -18.20 11.90 18.43
C ASP A 295 -17.93 10.39 18.34
N LEU A 296 -16.81 9.99 17.70
CA LEU A 296 -16.36 8.60 17.70
C LEU A 296 -16.04 8.11 19.12
N LYS A 297 -15.34 8.92 19.90
CA LYS A 297 -14.96 8.58 21.27
C LYS A 297 -16.18 8.38 22.18
N LYS A 298 -17.26 9.16 22.03
CA LYS A 298 -18.52 8.99 22.79
C LYS A 298 -19.23 7.66 22.48
N ARG A 299 -19.08 7.12 21.26
CA ARG A 299 -19.62 5.81 20.88
C ARG A 299 -18.80 4.64 21.42
N CYS A 300 -17.55 4.88 21.81
CA CYS A 300 -16.67 3.84 22.32
C CYS A 300 -17.17 3.26 23.65
N LYS A 301 -16.93 1.97 23.84
CA LYS A 301 -17.17 1.26 25.10
C LYS A 301 -15.83 0.99 25.78
N ALA A 302 -15.76 1.20 27.08
CA ALA A 302 -14.58 0.83 27.86
C ALA A 302 -14.55 -0.69 28.05
N ASP A 303 -13.45 -1.34 27.67
CA ASP A 303 -13.19 -2.74 27.95
C ASP A 303 -13.15 -2.97 29.47
N PRO A 304 -14.02 -3.84 30.05
CA PRO A 304 -14.09 -4.05 31.50
C PRO A 304 -12.77 -4.51 32.14
N GLU A 305 -11.93 -5.22 31.39
CA GLU A 305 -10.66 -5.77 31.92
C GLU A 305 -9.52 -4.75 31.86
N THR A 306 -9.44 -4.00 30.75
CA THR A 306 -8.27 -3.15 30.45
C THR A 306 -8.54 -1.66 30.62
N GLY A 307 -9.81 -1.25 30.63
CA GLY A 307 -10.24 0.15 30.61
C GLY A 307 -10.03 0.85 29.27
N LEU A 308 -9.58 0.14 28.22
CA LEU A 308 -9.34 0.70 26.90
C LEU A 308 -10.66 1.05 26.19
N LEU A 309 -10.66 2.16 25.44
CA LEU A 309 -11.82 2.58 24.67
C LEU A 309 -11.86 1.86 23.32
N LEU A 310 -12.86 1.02 23.11
CA LEU A 310 -13.05 0.27 21.87
C LEU A 310 -14.28 0.79 21.13
N LEU A 311 -14.10 1.09 19.84
CA LEU A 311 -15.19 1.58 18.98
C LEU A 311 -16.03 0.37 18.50
N PRO A 312 -17.34 0.30 18.81
CA PRO A 312 -18.19 -0.76 18.30
C PRO A 312 -18.39 -0.61 16.78
N VAL A 313 -18.17 -1.69 16.04
CA VAL A 313 -18.38 -1.76 14.58
C VAL A 313 -19.19 -3.02 14.26
N SER A 314 -20.15 -2.89 13.35
CA SER A 314 -20.96 -3.99 12.86
C SER A 314 -20.12 -5.02 12.07
N ASP A 315 -20.45 -6.31 12.16
CA ASP A 315 -19.84 -7.42 11.39
C ASP A 315 -20.25 -7.41 9.90
N LYS A 316 -20.70 -6.27 9.38
CA LYS A 316 -21.08 -6.11 7.97
C LYS A 316 -19.84 -5.67 7.20
N PRO A 317 -19.45 -6.38 6.13
CA PRO A 317 -18.37 -5.92 5.27
C PRO A 317 -18.73 -4.55 4.69
N VAL A 318 -17.77 -3.63 4.59
CA VAL A 318 -17.99 -2.33 3.95
C VAL A 318 -18.40 -2.58 2.49
N ILE A 319 -19.55 -2.02 2.09
CA ILE A 319 -20.14 -2.18 0.76
C ILE A 319 -20.18 -0.82 0.08
N PHE A 320 -19.53 -0.72 -1.08
CA PHE A 320 -19.61 0.44 -1.96
C PHE A 320 -20.73 0.25 -2.98
N ASP A 321 -21.46 1.32 -3.28
CA ASP A 321 -22.46 1.34 -4.35
C ASP A 321 -21.78 1.26 -5.72
N GLY A 322 -21.53 0.04 -6.20
CA GLY A 322 -21.01 -0.18 -7.54
C GLY A 322 -22.06 0.10 -8.62
N VAL A 323 -21.59 0.47 -9.82
CA VAL A 323 -22.42 0.88 -10.98
C VAL A 323 -23.46 -0.17 -11.40
N ARG A 324 -23.24 -1.45 -11.07
CA ARG A 324 -24.14 -2.57 -11.43
C ARG A 324 -24.64 -3.38 -10.24
N LYS A 325 -23.83 -3.50 -9.18
CA LYS A 325 -24.14 -4.19 -7.94
C LYS A 325 -23.29 -3.58 -6.81
N PRO A 326 -23.73 -3.67 -5.55
CA PRO A 326 -22.89 -3.30 -4.42
C PRO A 326 -21.62 -4.17 -4.41
N VAL A 327 -20.45 -3.56 -4.22
CA VAL A 327 -19.12 -4.20 -4.26
C VAL A 327 -18.48 -4.06 -2.88
N THR A 328 -17.95 -5.14 -2.32
CA THR A 328 -17.30 -5.10 -1.01
C THR A 328 -15.91 -4.47 -1.10
N ALA A 329 -15.46 -3.82 -0.02
CA ALA A 329 -14.09 -3.28 0.08
C ALA A 329 -13.00 -4.34 -0.16
N LYS A 330 -13.29 -5.62 0.16
CA LYS A 330 -12.42 -6.76 -0.17
C LYS A 330 -12.34 -7.01 -1.67
N GLU A 331 -13.47 -7.03 -2.38
CA GLU A 331 -13.51 -7.17 -3.84
C GLU A 331 -12.84 -5.99 -4.57
N LEU A 332 -12.87 -4.78 -3.98
CA LEU A 332 -12.16 -3.60 -4.50
C LEU A 332 -10.63 -3.68 -4.30
N HIS A 333 -10.16 -4.21 -3.18
CA HIS A 333 -8.73 -4.39 -2.92
C HIS A 333 -8.12 -5.54 -3.72
N GLU A 334 -8.89 -6.63 -3.94
CA GLU A 334 -8.50 -7.72 -4.85
C GLU A 334 -8.43 -7.27 -6.32
N CYS A 335 -9.05 -6.14 -6.68
CA CYS A 335 -8.91 -5.52 -8.00
C CYS A 335 -7.56 -4.80 -8.21
N GLU A 336 -6.57 -4.90 -7.32
CA GLU A 336 -5.20 -4.45 -7.61
C GLU A 336 -4.53 -5.34 -8.67
N LYS A 337 -4.85 -4.99 -9.94
CA LYS A 337 -4.23 -5.41 -11.19
C LYS A 337 -4.28 -6.91 -11.44
N ILE A 338 -5.15 -7.31 -12.37
CA ILE A 338 -5.01 -8.61 -13.04
C ILE A 338 -3.58 -8.70 -13.58
N ASP A 339 -2.83 -9.70 -13.13
CA ASP A 339 -1.49 -9.92 -13.64
C ASP A 339 -1.60 -10.16 -15.15
N SER A 340 -0.91 -9.32 -15.92
CA SER A 340 -0.83 -9.42 -17.38
C SER A 340 -0.34 -10.78 -17.88
N SER A 341 0.27 -11.59 -17.01
CA SER A 341 0.65 -12.99 -17.28
C SER A 341 -0.54 -13.97 -17.29
N GLN A 342 -1.65 -13.62 -16.63
CA GLN A 342 -2.88 -14.43 -16.56
C GLN A 342 -3.84 -14.16 -17.71
N LEU A 343 -3.65 -13.06 -18.45
CA LEU A 343 -4.43 -12.71 -19.63
C LEU A 343 -3.85 -13.41 -20.86
N ILE A 344 -4.54 -14.45 -21.33
CA ILE A 344 -4.08 -15.33 -22.40
C ILE A 344 -4.89 -15.11 -23.68
N PHE A 345 -4.17 -15.02 -24.81
CA PHE A 345 -4.69 -14.93 -26.17
C PHE A 345 -4.32 -16.20 -26.96
N ASP A 346 -5.16 -16.57 -27.92
CA ASP A 346 -4.87 -17.66 -28.84
C ASP A 346 -3.94 -17.20 -29.97
N GLY A 347 -2.67 -17.61 -29.93
CA GLY A 347 -1.76 -17.48 -31.06
C GLY A 347 -2.00 -18.54 -32.13
N VAL A 348 -1.10 -18.62 -33.11
CA VAL A 348 -1.18 -19.58 -34.23
C VAL A 348 -1.12 -21.04 -33.75
N ARG A 349 -0.06 -21.43 -33.04
CA ARG A 349 0.19 -22.77 -32.49
C ARG A 349 0.16 -22.84 -30.97
N LYS A 350 0.38 -21.72 -30.28
CA LYS A 350 0.51 -21.67 -28.82
C LYS A 350 -0.24 -20.45 -28.25
N PRO A 351 -0.74 -20.54 -27.00
CA PRO A 351 -1.25 -19.39 -26.30
C PRO A 351 -0.15 -18.35 -26.02
N VAL A 352 -0.52 -17.07 -26.03
CA VAL A 352 0.37 -15.93 -25.80
C VAL A 352 -0.22 -15.00 -24.75
N THR A 353 0.62 -14.47 -23.86
CA THR A 353 0.16 -13.58 -22.78
C THR A 353 0.05 -12.12 -23.23
N ALA A 354 -0.80 -11.33 -22.56
CA ALA A 354 -0.91 -9.89 -22.81
C ALA A 354 0.44 -9.18 -22.64
N LYS A 355 1.24 -9.59 -21.66
CA LYS A 355 2.59 -9.06 -21.45
C LYS A 355 3.48 -9.31 -22.67
N GLN A 356 3.53 -10.55 -23.17
CA GLN A 356 4.31 -10.89 -24.37
C GLN A 356 3.86 -10.09 -25.60
N LEU A 357 2.54 -9.89 -25.79
CA LEU A 357 2.02 -9.06 -26.88
C LEU A 357 2.41 -7.59 -26.77
N SER A 358 2.54 -7.08 -25.54
CA SER A 358 3.00 -5.71 -25.30
C SER A 358 4.50 -5.58 -25.50
N ASP A 359 5.28 -6.57 -25.06
CA ASP A 359 6.74 -6.62 -25.22
C ASP A 359 7.13 -6.70 -26.71
N CYS A 360 6.31 -7.38 -27.54
CA CYS A 360 6.47 -7.40 -29.00
C CYS A 360 5.66 -6.32 -29.74
N GLU A 361 5.08 -5.35 -29.03
CA GLU A 361 4.37 -4.19 -29.58
C GLU A 361 3.19 -4.51 -30.52
N VAL A 362 2.60 -5.69 -30.40
CA VAL A 362 1.33 -6.02 -31.08
C VAL A 362 0.18 -5.24 -30.42
N ILE A 363 0.24 -5.08 -29.10
CA ILE A 363 -0.64 -4.19 -28.32
C ILE A 363 0.19 -3.06 -27.69
N ASP A 364 -0.43 -1.88 -27.59
CA ASP A 364 0.20 -0.72 -26.96
C ASP A 364 0.00 -0.75 -25.43
N LYS A 365 0.82 0.05 -24.72
CA LYS A 365 0.75 0.17 -23.25
C LYS A 365 -0.63 0.63 -22.76
N PRO A 366 -1.34 1.55 -23.43
CA PRO A 366 -2.72 1.89 -23.10
C PRO A 366 -3.68 0.70 -23.18
N THR A 367 -3.68 -0.07 -24.27
CA THR A 367 -4.55 -1.25 -24.40
C THR A 367 -4.25 -2.30 -23.34
N LEU A 368 -2.97 -2.49 -22.97
CA LEU A 368 -2.60 -3.38 -21.86
C LEU A 368 -3.20 -2.90 -20.52
N LYS A 369 -3.18 -1.59 -20.23
CA LYS A 369 -3.82 -1.03 -19.03
C LYS A 369 -5.33 -1.20 -19.06
N ASP A 370 -5.95 -1.01 -20.22
CA ASP A 370 -7.40 -1.20 -20.38
C ASP A 370 -7.81 -2.66 -20.16
N LEU A 371 -6.96 -3.62 -20.55
CA LEU A 371 -7.14 -5.05 -20.24
C LEU A 371 -6.97 -5.34 -18.73
N GLN A 372 -5.97 -4.75 -18.08
CA GLN A 372 -5.72 -4.92 -16.63
C GLN A 372 -6.82 -4.30 -15.75
N THR A 373 -7.53 -3.30 -16.28
CA THR A 373 -8.64 -2.62 -15.61
C THR A 373 -10.01 -3.09 -16.10
N GLU A 374 -10.06 -4.18 -16.86
CA GLU A 374 -11.27 -4.77 -17.47
C GLU A 374 -12.14 -3.81 -18.29
N LYS A 375 -11.58 -2.67 -18.76
CA LYS A 375 -12.27 -1.76 -19.68
C LYS A 375 -12.45 -2.34 -21.07
N LYS A 376 -11.47 -3.15 -21.49
CA LYS A 376 -11.54 -3.98 -22.69
C LYS A 376 -11.41 -5.44 -22.30
N THR A 377 -12.10 -6.31 -23.01
CA THR A 377 -12.00 -7.76 -22.81
C THR A 377 -10.96 -8.38 -23.72
N VAL A 378 -10.43 -9.54 -23.35
CA VAL A 378 -9.53 -10.34 -24.22
C VAL A 378 -10.20 -10.62 -25.57
N LYS A 379 -11.52 -10.86 -25.60
CA LYS A 379 -12.26 -11.13 -26.84
C LYS A 379 -12.27 -9.92 -27.78
N GLU A 380 -12.48 -8.72 -27.26
CA GLU A 380 -12.46 -7.49 -28.04
C GLU A 380 -11.09 -7.22 -28.64
N VAL A 381 -10.03 -7.28 -27.81
CA VAL A 381 -8.66 -7.07 -28.29
C VAL A 381 -8.22 -8.16 -29.25
N SER A 382 -8.67 -9.41 -29.04
CA SER A 382 -8.41 -10.52 -29.98
C SER A 382 -9.02 -10.27 -31.35
N ALA A 383 -10.22 -9.70 -31.41
CA ALA A 383 -10.87 -9.33 -32.67
C ALA A 383 -10.14 -8.16 -33.36
N GLU A 384 -9.74 -7.13 -32.60
CA GLU A 384 -8.96 -6.00 -33.11
C GLU A 384 -7.58 -6.42 -33.67
N LYS A 385 -6.96 -7.43 -33.07
CA LYS A 385 -5.59 -7.89 -33.40
C LYS A 385 -5.54 -9.26 -34.06
N ILE A 386 -6.63 -9.68 -34.69
CA ILE A 386 -6.77 -11.02 -35.27
C ILE A 386 -5.70 -11.31 -36.35
N VAL A 387 -5.31 -10.30 -37.13
CA VAL A 387 -4.25 -10.41 -38.15
C VAL A 387 -2.91 -10.77 -37.51
N ASN A 388 -2.57 -10.15 -36.38
CA ASN A 388 -1.31 -10.45 -35.67
C ASN A 388 -1.38 -11.78 -34.93
N LEU A 389 -2.54 -12.15 -34.38
CA LEU A 389 -2.68 -13.39 -33.60
C LEU A 389 -2.75 -14.63 -34.49
N LYS A 390 -3.48 -14.56 -35.60
CA LYS A 390 -3.85 -15.73 -36.43
C LYS A 390 -3.66 -15.54 -37.93
N GLY A 391 -3.32 -14.34 -38.40
CA GLY A 391 -3.21 -14.00 -39.83
C GLY A 391 -4.57 -13.78 -40.50
N THR A 392 -4.56 -13.19 -41.70
CA THR A 392 -5.76 -13.06 -42.56
C THR A 392 -6.20 -14.39 -43.18
N GLY A 393 -5.33 -15.40 -43.14
CA GLY A 393 -5.58 -16.75 -43.64
C GLY A 393 -5.04 -16.97 -45.06
N PRO A 394 -4.37 -18.12 -45.33
CA PRO A 394 -3.89 -18.45 -46.67
C PRO A 394 -5.05 -18.89 -47.60
N ILE A 395 -4.77 -18.99 -48.90
CA ILE A 395 -5.71 -19.56 -49.88
C ILE A 395 -6.05 -21.00 -49.46
N ALA A 396 -7.31 -21.23 -49.08
CA ALA A 396 -7.75 -22.47 -48.44
C ALA A 396 -7.94 -23.66 -49.41
N GLY A 397 -8.28 -23.38 -50.67
CA GLY A 397 -8.67 -24.40 -51.64
C GLY A 397 -9.31 -23.78 -52.89
N ILE A 398 -9.96 -24.61 -53.69
CA ILE A 398 -10.58 -24.22 -54.96
C ILE A 398 -12.09 -24.46 -54.88
N VAL A 399 -12.86 -23.57 -55.52
CA VAL A 399 -14.30 -23.74 -55.67
C VAL A 399 -14.61 -24.07 -57.12
N VAL A 400 -15.31 -25.17 -57.36
CA VAL A 400 -15.67 -25.66 -58.71
C VAL A 400 -17.19 -25.71 -58.86
N GLY A 401 -17.72 -25.15 -59.95
CA GLY A 401 -19.15 -25.22 -60.30
C GLY A 401 -20.08 -24.53 -59.30
N GLN A 402 -21.21 -25.19 -58.95
CA GLN A 402 -22.22 -24.70 -57.98
C GLN A 402 -21.73 -24.80 -56.52
N ASN A 403 -20.59 -24.19 -56.21
CA ASN A 403 -20.07 -24.03 -54.84
C ASN A 403 -19.45 -25.31 -54.21
N LYS A 404 -18.98 -26.28 -55.00
CA LYS A 404 -18.22 -27.44 -54.47
C LYS A 404 -16.84 -26.95 -54.03
N ARG A 405 -16.57 -26.99 -52.73
CA ARG A 405 -15.26 -26.64 -52.15
C ARG A 405 -14.35 -27.87 -52.18
N MET A 406 -13.15 -27.70 -52.72
CA MET A 406 -12.14 -28.74 -52.82
C MET A 406 -10.83 -28.27 -52.21
N SER A 407 -10.12 -29.20 -51.57
CA SER A 407 -8.74 -28.97 -51.14
C SER A 407 -7.81 -28.83 -52.34
N LEU A 408 -6.64 -28.21 -52.13
CA LEU A 408 -5.61 -28.08 -53.17
C LEU A 408 -5.09 -29.44 -53.63
N SER A 409 -5.04 -30.43 -52.74
CA SER A 409 -4.62 -31.80 -53.06
C SER A 409 -5.62 -32.52 -53.97
N GLU A 410 -6.92 -32.34 -53.73
CA GLU A 410 -7.97 -32.86 -54.60
C GLU A 410 -7.93 -32.16 -55.98
N ALA A 411 -7.74 -30.84 -55.99
CA ALA A 411 -7.62 -30.09 -57.23
C ALA A 411 -6.40 -30.48 -58.07
N LYS A 412 -5.27 -30.80 -57.42
CA LYS A 412 -4.06 -31.38 -58.06
C LYS A 412 -4.36 -32.74 -58.71
N LYS A 413 -5.12 -33.61 -58.02
CA LYS A 413 -5.51 -34.93 -58.54
C LYS A 413 -6.47 -34.85 -59.71
N GLU A 414 -7.39 -33.89 -59.68
CA GLU A 414 -8.35 -33.63 -60.76
C GLU A 414 -7.76 -32.75 -61.89
N MET A 415 -6.47 -32.39 -61.82
CA MET A 415 -5.76 -31.52 -62.78
C MET A 415 -6.43 -30.16 -63.03
N LEU A 416 -7.11 -29.62 -62.01
CA LEU A 416 -7.76 -28.31 -62.06
C LEU A 416 -6.77 -27.15 -61.89
N VAL A 417 -5.62 -27.44 -61.29
CA VAL A 417 -4.45 -26.55 -61.17
C VAL A 417 -3.20 -27.35 -61.48
N THR A 418 -2.16 -26.66 -61.92
CA THR A 418 -0.87 -27.31 -62.15
C THR A 418 -0.34 -27.90 -60.84
N PRO A 419 0.30 -29.09 -60.87
CA PRO A 419 0.90 -29.69 -59.69
C PRO A 419 1.83 -28.73 -58.95
N GLU A 420 2.60 -27.94 -59.69
CA GLU A 420 3.51 -26.93 -59.15
C GLU A 420 2.75 -25.85 -58.38
N CYS A 421 1.65 -25.32 -58.94
CA CYS A 421 0.85 -24.29 -58.27
C CYS A 421 0.20 -24.83 -56.98
N ALA A 422 -0.40 -26.02 -57.04
CA ALA A 422 -0.97 -26.67 -55.86
C ALA A 422 0.08 -26.89 -54.76
N ASP A 423 1.28 -27.29 -55.17
CA ASP A 423 2.41 -27.55 -54.27
C ASP A 423 2.90 -26.28 -53.57
N LEU A 424 3.00 -25.18 -54.29
CA LEU A 424 3.35 -23.87 -53.73
C LEU A 424 2.30 -23.37 -52.73
N LEU A 425 1.02 -23.54 -53.05
CA LEU A 425 -0.09 -23.10 -52.19
C LEU A 425 -0.20 -23.96 -50.92
N LEU A 426 0.00 -25.27 -51.02
CA LEU A 426 0.03 -26.15 -49.84
C LEU A 426 1.21 -25.83 -48.92
N GLU A 427 2.38 -25.52 -49.48
CA GLU A 427 3.53 -25.07 -48.68
C GLU A 427 3.25 -23.72 -48.00
N ALA A 428 2.54 -22.81 -48.68
CA ALA A 428 2.09 -21.55 -48.08
C ALA A 428 1.20 -21.76 -46.86
N GLN A 429 0.23 -22.69 -46.97
CA GLN A 429 -0.65 -23.06 -45.87
C GLN A 429 0.15 -23.61 -44.68
N ALA A 430 1.07 -24.55 -44.94
CA ALA A 430 1.93 -25.11 -43.91
C ALA A 430 2.81 -24.02 -43.24
N ALA A 431 3.38 -23.11 -44.03
CA ALA A 431 4.29 -22.06 -43.56
C ALA A 431 3.61 -20.96 -42.72
N THR A 432 2.31 -20.76 -42.96
CA THR A 432 1.45 -19.82 -42.20
C THR A 432 0.77 -20.48 -41.01
N GLY A 433 0.97 -21.78 -40.86
CA GLY A 433 0.74 -22.51 -39.62
C GLY A 433 -0.33 -23.57 -39.68
N HIS A 434 -1.17 -23.69 -40.70
CA HIS A 434 -2.14 -24.80 -40.77
C HIS A 434 -2.48 -25.15 -42.20
N ILE A 435 -2.67 -26.44 -42.45
CA ILE A 435 -3.39 -26.90 -43.63
C ILE A 435 -4.89 -26.67 -43.40
N ILE A 436 -5.56 -26.09 -44.39
CA ILE A 436 -6.99 -25.77 -44.30
C ILE A 436 -7.79 -26.85 -45.02
N ASP A 437 -8.76 -27.43 -44.32
CA ASP A 437 -9.81 -28.24 -44.92
C ASP A 437 -10.99 -27.32 -45.29
N PRO A 438 -11.18 -26.99 -46.58
CA PRO A 438 -12.21 -26.05 -47.01
C PRO A 438 -13.63 -26.62 -46.94
N GLN A 439 -13.79 -27.95 -46.85
CA GLN A 439 -15.10 -28.60 -46.72
C GLN A 439 -15.63 -28.50 -45.29
N ASN A 440 -14.77 -28.81 -44.32
CA ASN A 440 -15.15 -28.83 -42.90
C ASN A 440 -14.76 -27.55 -42.14
N ASN A 441 -14.10 -26.60 -42.80
CA ASN A 441 -13.58 -25.37 -42.21
C ASN A 441 -12.69 -25.62 -40.98
N LYS A 442 -11.80 -26.61 -41.11
CA LYS A 442 -10.88 -27.02 -40.02
C LYS A 442 -9.45 -26.61 -40.35
N LYS A 443 -8.74 -26.13 -39.33
CA LYS A 443 -7.30 -25.91 -39.35
C LYS A 443 -6.61 -27.17 -38.82
N LEU A 444 -5.71 -27.75 -39.59
CA LEU A 444 -5.06 -29.02 -39.30
C LEU A 444 -3.54 -28.84 -39.33
N THR A 445 -2.84 -29.60 -38.49
CA THR A 445 -1.41 -29.88 -38.71
C THR A 445 -1.24 -30.72 -39.99
N VAL A 446 -0.02 -30.76 -40.52
CA VAL A 446 0.28 -31.58 -41.71
C VAL A 446 -0.04 -33.06 -41.47
N ASP A 447 0.30 -33.58 -40.29
CA ASP A 447 0.02 -34.98 -39.93
C ASP A 447 -1.47 -35.28 -39.81
N GLU A 448 -2.25 -34.38 -39.19
CA GLU A 448 -3.71 -34.51 -39.10
C GLU A 448 -4.38 -34.41 -40.47
N ALA A 449 -3.87 -33.53 -41.36
CA ALA A 449 -4.37 -33.39 -42.72
C ALA A 449 -4.14 -34.65 -43.56
N CYS A 450 -2.98 -35.30 -43.41
CA CYS A 450 -2.68 -36.58 -44.05
C CYS A 450 -3.59 -37.69 -43.51
N ALA A 451 -3.76 -37.77 -42.19
CA ALA A 451 -4.65 -38.77 -41.56
C ALA A 451 -6.11 -38.63 -42.00
N LYS A 452 -6.56 -37.39 -42.27
CA LYS A 452 -7.90 -37.09 -42.78
C LYS A 452 -8.00 -37.10 -44.32
N SER A 453 -6.92 -37.45 -45.02
CA SER A 453 -6.84 -37.46 -46.49
C SER A 453 -7.11 -36.10 -47.16
N VAL A 454 -6.96 -34.98 -46.43
CA VAL A 454 -7.01 -33.61 -46.99
C VAL A 454 -5.74 -33.32 -47.78
N VAL A 455 -4.63 -33.97 -47.40
CA VAL A 455 -3.33 -33.91 -48.07
C VAL A 455 -2.88 -35.32 -48.45
N ASP A 456 -2.24 -35.42 -49.61
CA ASP A 456 -1.66 -36.69 -50.06
C ASP A 456 -0.41 -37.05 -49.25
N THR A 457 -0.27 -38.32 -48.87
CA THR A 457 0.88 -38.78 -48.06
C THR A 457 2.22 -38.60 -48.77
N ASN A 458 2.23 -38.52 -50.10
CA ASN A 458 3.43 -38.21 -50.87
C ASN A 458 3.96 -36.79 -50.62
N ASP A 459 3.06 -35.84 -50.29
CA ASP A 459 3.42 -34.45 -50.02
C ASP A 459 3.80 -34.21 -48.55
N GLN A 460 3.57 -35.19 -47.66
CA GLN A 460 3.77 -35.05 -46.20
C GLN A 460 5.17 -34.56 -45.83
N LYS A 461 6.22 -35.18 -46.37
CA LYS A 461 7.61 -34.81 -46.02
C LYS A 461 7.93 -33.36 -46.39
N ARG A 462 7.48 -32.91 -47.57
CA ARG A 462 7.70 -31.55 -48.08
C ARG A 462 6.94 -30.53 -47.23
N LEU A 463 5.70 -30.84 -46.88
CA LEU A 463 4.85 -29.96 -46.07
C LEU A 463 5.30 -29.89 -44.62
N LEU A 464 5.85 -30.97 -44.05
CA LEU A 464 6.48 -30.94 -42.73
C LEU A 464 7.70 -30.01 -42.69
N GLU A 465 8.49 -29.94 -43.77
CA GLU A 465 9.61 -28.98 -43.88
C GLU A 465 9.11 -27.53 -43.94
N ALA A 466 7.99 -27.29 -44.64
CA ALA A 466 7.35 -25.97 -44.68
C ALA A 466 6.67 -25.60 -43.34
N GLU A 467 6.07 -26.57 -42.63
CA GLU A 467 5.41 -26.37 -41.34
C GLU A 467 6.41 -25.93 -40.24
N LYS A 468 7.69 -26.28 -40.38
CA LYS A 468 8.77 -25.75 -39.52
C LYS A 468 8.90 -24.23 -39.60
N ALA A 469 8.43 -23.58 -40.67
CA ALA A 469 8.37 -22.12 -40.72
C ALA A 469 7.42 -21.52 -39.67
N ALA A 470 6.40 -22.27 -39.25
CA ALA A 470 5.43 -21.84 -38.24
C ALA A 470 5.70 -22.39 -36.84
N VAL A 471 6.22 -23.62 -36.73
CA VAL A 471 6.56 -24.25 -35.45
C VAL A 471 7.97 -23.86 -34.98
N GLY A 472 8.83 -23.50 -35.93
CA GLY A 472 10.22 -23.12 -35.75
C GLY A 472 11.21 -24.25 -36.06
N TYR A 473 12.34 -23.88 -36.65
CA TYR A 473 13.42 -24.80 -36.96
C TYR A 473 14.22 -25.14 -35.70
N LYS A 474 14.60 -26.41 -35.56
CA LYS A 474 15.40 -26.86 -34.41
C LYS A 474 16.86 -26.43 -34.58
N ASP A 475 17.40 -25.78 -33.56
CA ASP A 475 18.81 -25.48 -33.44
C ASP A 475 19.52 -26.60 -32.67
N PRO A 476 20.58 -27.24 -33.20
CA PRO A 476 21.35 -28.23 -32.45
C PRO A 476 21.98 -27.67 -31.16
N TYR A 477 22.15 -26.35 -31.07
CA TYR A 477 22.83 -25.67 -29.97
C TYR A 477 21.90 -24.87 -29.06
N SER A 478 20.60 -24.84 -29.34
CA SER A 478 19.62 -24.07 -28.56
C SER A 478 18.31 -24.83 -28.41
N THR A 479 17.67 -24.69 -27.25
CA THR A 479 16.33 -25.23 -26.98
C THR A 479 15.23 -24.36 -27.59
N GLN A 480 15.57 -23.16 -28.08
CA GLN A 480 14.62 -22.22 -28.67
C GLN A 480 14.43 -22.50 -30.16
N PRO A 481 13.18 -22.49 -30.67
CA PRO A 481 12.92 -22.58 -32.10
C PRO A 481 13.48 -21.36 -32.85
N LEU A 482 14.04 -21.61 -34.03
CA LEU A 482 14.50 -20.56 -34.94
C LEU A 482 13.38 -20.18 -35.92
N SER A 483 13.24 -18.89 -36.19
CA SER A 483 12.45 -18.35 -37.29
C SER A 483 13.02 -18.76 -38.66
N VAL A 484 12.25 -18.58 -39.73
CA VAL A 484 12.71 -18.85 -41.11
C VAL A 484 13.99 -18.07 -41.43
N PHE A 485 14.03 -16.80 -41.05
CA PHE A 485 15.18 -15.93 -41.28
C PHE A 485 16.42 -16.36 -40.48
N GLU A 486 16.28 -16.71 -39.21
CA GLU A 486 17.38 -17.24 -38.40
C GLU A 486 17.88 -18.58 -38.98
N ALA A 487 16.98 -19.44 -39.47
CA ALA A 487 17.33 -20.69 -40.12
C ALA A 487 18.09 -20.49 -41.44
N MET A 488 17.69 -19.49 -42.25
CA MET A 488 18.43 -19.07 -43.45
C MET A 488 19.85 -18.61 -43.11
N LYS A 489 20.01 -17.78 -42.07
CA LYS A 489 21.34 -17.32 -41.61
C LYS A 489 22.25 -18.47 -41.17
N LYS A 490 21.67 -19.53 -40.60
CA LYS A 490 22.40 -20.74 -40.18
C LYS A 490 22.55 -21.78 -41.28
N GLY A 491 22.04 -21.53 -42.49
CA GLY A 491 22.11 -22.46 -43.61
C GLY A 491 21.25 -23.72 -43.44
N LEU A 492 20.26 -23.69 -42.53
CA LEU A 492 19.30 -24.79 -42.34
C LEU A 492 18.23 -24.80 -43.45
N VAL A 493 17.99 -23.64 -44.07
CA VAL A 493 17.08 -23.45 -45.20
C VAL A 493 17.83 -22.64 -46.25
N ASP A 494 17.72 -23.05 -47.52
CA ASP A 494 18.31 -22.29 -48.62
C ASP A 494 17.60 -20.92 -48.80
N LYS A 495 18.30 -19.99 -49.44
CA LYS A 495 17.81 -18.61 -49.55
C LYS A 495 16.50 -18.52 -50.36
N GLU A 496 16.32 -19.35 -51.38
CA GLU A 496 15.16 -19.30 -52.26
C GLU A 496 13.90 -19.83 -51.56
N THR A 497 14.00 -21.02 -50.97
CA THR A 497 12.94 -21.60 -50.14
C THR A 497 12.61 -20.69 -48.96
N GLY A 498 13.61 -20.16 -48.26
CA GLY A 498 13.39 -19.29 -47.10
C GLY A 498 12.67 -17.98 -47.47
N LEU A 499 13.04 -17.33 -48.57
CA LEU A 499 12.35 -16.13 -49.06
C LEU A 499 10.90 -16.43 -49.42
N ARG A 500 10.63 -17.56 -50.08
CA ARG A 500 9.27 -17.98 -50.44
C ARG A 500 8.38 -18.21 -49.22
N LEU A 501 8.89 -18.87 -48.19
CA LEU A 501 8.16 -19.07 -46.93
C LEU A 501 7.89 -17.75 -46.20
N LEU A 502 8.87 -16.83 -46.19
CA LEU A 502 8.68 -15.49 -45.62
C LEU A 502 7.63 -14.67 -46.39
N GLN A 503 7.57 -14.80 -47.71
CA GLN A 503 6.52 -14.14 -48.52
C GLN A 503 5.14 -14.70 -48.24
N ALA A 504 5.03 -16.02 -48.05
CA ALA A 504 3.79 -16.65 -47.62
C ALA A 504 3.29 -16.05 -46.31
N GLN A 505 4.17 -15.92 -45.32
CA GLN A 505 3.86 -15.31 -44.02
C GLN A 505 3.46 -13.84 -44.17
N GLU A 506 4.25 -13.07 -44.92
CA GLU A 506 3.99 -11.66 -45.15
C GLU A 506 2.60 -11.41 -45.76
N SER A 507 2.21 -12.25 -46.74
CA SER A 507 0.92 -12.14 -47.42
C SER A 507 -0.29 -12.33 -46.48
N VAL A 508 -0.10 -13.00 -45.33
CA VAL A 508 -1.15 -13.22 -44.33
C VAL A 508 -1.10 -12.23 -43.16
N GLY A 509 -0.25 -11.20 -43.25
CA GLY A 509 -0.28 -10.06 -42.33
C GLY A 509 0.99 -9.79 -41.51
N GLY A 510 2.08 -10.54 -41.72
CA GLY A 510 3.36 -10.25 -41.07
C GLY A 510 4.37 -11.40 -41.10
N ILE A 511 5.48 -11.25 -40.38
CA ILE A 511 6.46 -12.33 -40.21
C ILE A 511 6.13 -13.11 -38.95
N LEU A 512 6.04 -14.43 -39.05
CA LEU A 512 5.65 -15.29 -37.93
C LEU A 512 6.85 -15.50 -36.99
N ASP A 513 6.66 -15.15 -35.71
CA ASP A 513 7.60 -15.52 -34.65
C ASP A 513 7.19 -16.89 -34.08
N PRO A 514 7.98 -17.97 -34.30
CA PRO A 514 7.64 -19.30 -33.78
C PRO A 514 7.80 -19.43 -32.26
N LYS A 515 8.52 -18.52 -31.60
CA LYS A 515 8.70 -18.51 -30.13
C LYS A 515 7.42 -18.01 -29.46
N LEU A 516 6.89 -16.89 -29.95
CA LEU A 516 5.66 -16.27 -29.45
C LEU A 516 4.38 -16.81 -30.10
N SER A 517 4.52 -17.45 -31.26
CA SER A 517 3.42 -17.98 -32.06
C SER A 517 2.46 -16.90 -32.58
N VAL A 518 2.99 -15.74 -33.00
CA VAL A 518 2.22 -14.59 -33.52
C VAL A 518 2.90 -13.96 -34.74
N PHE A 519 2.12 -13.34 -35.62
CA PHE A 519 2.59 -12.54 -36.75
C PHE A 519 2.97 -11.13 -36.29
N LEU A 520 4.24 -10.78 -36.52
CA LEU A 520 4.78 -9.47 -36.23
C LEU A 520 4.81 -8.61 -37.50
N PRO A 521 4.45 -7.31 -37.43
CA PRO A 521 4.69 -6.36 -38.51
C PRO A 521 6.18 -6.34 -38.90
N LYS A 522 6.52 -6.03 -40.16
CA LYS A 522 7.90 -6.05 -40.67
C LYS A 522 8.86 -5.22 -39.80
N GLU A 523 8.44 -4.04 -39.39
CA GLU A 523 9.23 -3.12 -38.55
C GLU A 523 9.49 -3.71 -37.15
N THR A 524 8.52 -4.42 -36.59
CA THR A 524 8.66 -5.13 -35.32
C THR A 524 9.52 -6.38 -35.47
N ALA A 525 9.35 -7.12 -36.58
CA ALA A 525 10.15 -8.29 -36.92
C ALA A 525 11.65 -7.94 -37.04
N ILE A 526 11.98 -6.78 -37.61
CA ILE A 526 13.37 -6.28 -37.69
C ILE A 526 13.93 -6.00 -36.30
N ARG A 527 13.16 -5.31 -35.45
CA ARG A 527 13.59 -5.00 -34.07
C ARG A 527 13.78 -6.23 -33.20
N ASN A 528 12.98 -7.27 -33.44
CA ASN A 528 13.12 -8.58 -32.79
C ASN A 528 14.15 -9.50 -33.47
N ASN A 529 14.91 -9.00 -34.46
CA ASN A 529 15.95 -9.72 -35.18
C ASN A 529 15.48 -10.98 -35.93
N ILE A 530 14.18 -11.13 -36.18
CA ILE A 530 13.60 -12.21 -36.99
C ILE A 530 13.44 -11.82 -38.47
N LEU A 531 13.86 -10.61 -38.84
CA LEU A 531 14.01 -10.12 -40.21
C LEU A 531 15.16 -9.09 -40.23
N ASP A 532 15.83 -8.89 -41.36
CA ASP A 532 16.73 -7.74 -41.56
C ASP A 532 16.29 -6.85 -42.74
N GLU A 533 16.87 -5.65 -42.81
CA GLU A 533 16.55 -4.68 -43.86
C GLU A 533 16.86 -5.20 -45.28
N ASN A 534 17.88 -6.03 -45.43
CA ASN A 534 18.24 -6.59 -46.74
C ASN A 534 17.22 -7.62 -47.21
N THR A 535 16.73 -8.46 -46.30
CA THR A 535 15.69 -9.45 -46.56
C THR A 535 14.35 -8.76 -46.76
N LYS A 536 14.02 -7.74 -45.96
CA LYS A 536 12.84 -6.88 -46.20
C LYS A 536 12.84 -6.31 -47.61
N ARG A 537 13.94 -5.67 -48.05
CA ARG A 537 14.08 -5.19 -49.43
C ARG A 537 13.95 -6.30 -50.46
N SER A 538 14.47 -7.48 -50.17
CA SER A 538 14.37 -8.64 -51.07
C SER A 538 12.92 -9.13 -51.21
N LEU A 539 12.15 -9.12 -50.11
CA LEU A 539 10.72 -9.42 -50.10
C LEU A 539 9.94 -8.37 -50.90
N ASP A 540 10.25 -7.08 -50.71
CA ASP A 540 9.61 -5.97 -51.42
C ASP A 540 9.94 -5.97 -52.94
N GLN A 541 11.14 -6.41 -53.33
CA GLN A 541 11.61 -6.39 -54.73
C GLN A 541 11.23 -7.64 -55.52
N SER A 542 10.88 -8.75 -54.87
CA SER A 542 10.68 -10.05 -55.53
C SER A 542 9.37 -10.74 -55.14
N PRO A 543 8.18 -10.17 -55.41
CA PRO A 543 6.89 -10.85 -55.19
C PRO A 543 6.63 -11.97 -56.23
N LYS A 544 7.62 -12.81 -56.51
CA LYS A 544 7.67 -13.72 -57.67
C LYS A 544 7.22 -15.15 -57.39
N CYS A 545 6.77 -15.46 -56.16
CA CYS A 545 6.59 -16.85 -55.75
C CYS A 545 5.14 -17.36 -55.75
N TYR A 546 4.15 -16.51 -56.02
CA TYR A 546 2.74 -16.90 -56.10
C TYR A 546 2.20 -16.55 -57.49
N ILE A 547 2.07 -17.59 -58.32
CA ILE A 547 1.62 -17.52 -59.71
C ILE A 547 0.09 -17.61 -59.73
N ASP A 548 -0.53 -16.75 -60.54
CA ASP A 548 -1.93 -16.84 -60.93
C ASP A 548 -2.15 -18.10 -61.81
N PRO A 549 -3.02 -19.04 -61.42
CA PRO A 549 -3.25 -20.27 -62.17
C PRO A 549 -3.83 -20.09 -63.58
N GLU A 550 -4.28 -18.90 -63.99
CA GLU A 550 -4.84 -18.67 -65.34
C GLU A 550 -3.92 -17.97 -66.35
N THR A 551 -2.72 -17.50 -65.97
CA THR A 551 -1.83 -16.80 -66.91
C THR A 551 -0.44 -17.47 -67.02
N GLU A 552 -0.33 -18.44 -67.93
CA GLU A 552 0.97 -18.71 -68.56
C GLU A 552 1.38 -17.44 -69.32
N ASP A 553 2.54 -16.89 -68.98
CA ASP A 553 3.13 -15.65 -69.52
C ASP A 553 2.54 -14.31 -69.03
N SER A 554 2.75 -13.97 -67.76
CA SER A 554 3.43 -12.70 -67.41
C SER A 554 3.65 -12.54 -65.89
N LYS A 555 4.88 -12.17 -65.53
CA LYS A 555 5.23 -11.68 -64.18
C LYS A 555 4.35 -10.49 -63.82
N LEU A 556 3.41 -10.67 -62.91
CA LEU A 556 2.55 -9.61 -62.37
C LEU A 556 2.48 -9.75 -60.85
N THR A 557 2.50 -8.61 -60.17
CA THR A 557 2.31 -8.50 -58.72
C THR A 557 0.84 -8.68 -58.33
N VAL A 558 0.57 -9.06 -57.07
CA VAL A 558 -0.80 -9.20 -56.51
C VAL A 558 -1.62 -7.91 -56.68
N ASP A 559 -0.97 -6.75 -56.68
CA ASP A 559 -1.59 -5.44 -56.90
C ASP A 559 -1.94 -5.18 -58.39
N GLU A 560 -1.16 -5.72 -59.33
CA GLU A 560 -1.44 -5.59 -60.77
C GLU A 560 -2.54 -6.55 -61.25
N ALA A 561 -2.74 -7.67 -60.55
CA ALA A 561 -3.89 -8.57 -60.75
C ALA A 561 -5.23 -7.88 -60.45
N CYS A 562 -5.26 -6.98 -59.46
CA CYS A 562 -6.45 -6.18 -59.15
C CYS A 562 -6.78 -5.11 -60.21
N ALA A 563 -5.81 -4.70 -61.04
CA ALA A 563 -5.96 -3.59 -61.98
C ALA A 563 -6.41 -3.99 -63.41
N LYS A 564 -6.28 -5.27 -63.80
CA LYS A 564 -6.38 -5.69 -65.22
C LYS A 564 -7.74 -6.22 -65.70
N LYS A 565 -8.85 -5.99 -64.99
CA LYS A 565 -10.22 -6.27 -65.48
C LYS A 565 -10.45 -7.71 -65.98
N VAL A 566 -10.12 -8.72 -65.18
CA VAL A 566 -10.64 -10.09 -65.37
C VAL A 566 -11.41 -10.51 -64.12
N VAL A 567 -12.43 -9.73 -63.79
CA VAL A 567 -13.59 -10.18 -63.02
C VAL A 567 -14.77 -9.38 -63.58
N ASP A 568 -15.77 -10.08 -64.12
CA ASP A 568 -17.01 -9.45 -64.58
C ASP A 568 -17.57 -8.58 -63.46
N THR A 569 -17.81 -7.31 -63.78
CA THR A 569 -18.32 -6.26 -62.90
C THR A 569 -19.63 -6.61 -62.18
N ASN A 570 -20.32 -7.69 -62.56
CA ASN A 570 -21.47 -8.21 -61.84
C ASN A 570 -21.13 -9.15 -60.66
N ASP A 571 -19.93 -9.74 -60.63
CA ASP A 571 -19.49 -10.59 -59.51
C ASP A 571 -18.67 -9.84 -58.48
N ARG A 572 -18.17 -8.62 -58.76
CA ARG A 572 -17.77 -7.71 -57.67
C ARG A 572 -18.97 -7.32 -56.82
N LYS A 573 -20.17 -7.24 -57.41
CA LYS A 573 -21.39 -7.01 -56.63
C LYS A 573 -21.83 -8.27 -55.90
N ARG A 574 -21.59 -9.50 -56.41
CA ARG A 574 -21.91 -10.76 -55.71
C ARG A 574 -20.87 -11.26 -54.74
N LEU A 575 -19.58 -10.94 -54.90
CA LEU A 575 -18.54 -11.15 -53.90
C LEU A 575 -18.63 -10.10 -52.82
N LEU A 576 -18.91 -8.83 -53.14
CA LEU A 576 -19.17 -7.79 -52.15
C LEU A 576 -20.60 -7.88 -51.56
N GLU A 577 -21.58 -8.48 -52.26
CA GLU A 577 -22.87 -8.90 -51.69
C GLU A 577 -22.77 -10.27 -51.01
N ALA A 578 -21.75 -11.09 -51.24
CA ALA A 578 -21.42 -12.23 -50.39
C ALA A 578 -20.60 -11.79 -49.17
N GLU A 579 -19.89 -10.67 -49.26
CA GLU A 579 -19.20 -9.97 -48.15
C GLU A 579 -20.19 -9.10 -47.35
N LYS A 580 -21.27 -8.59 -47.98
CA LYS A 580 -22.39 -7.91 -47.30
C LYS A 580 -23.54 -8.85 -46.92
N ALA A 581 -23.76 -9.97 -47.62
CA ALA A 581 -24.55 -11.10 -47.12
C ALA A 581 -23.73 -11.95 -46.14
N ALA A 582 -22.41 -11.70 -46.05
CA ALA A 582 -21.60 -12.05 -44.90
C ALA A 582 -21.79 -11.14 -43.68
N VAL A 583 -22.78 -10.24 -43.71
CA VAL A 583 -23.47 -9.82 -42.48
C VAL A 583 -24.29 -11.00 -41.89
N GLY A 584 -24.45 -12.10 -42.63
CA GLY A 584 -24.94 -13.40 -42.15
C GLY A 584 -23.93 -14.56 -42.27
N TYR A 585 -22.67 -14.30 -42.62
CA TYR A 585 -21.59 -15.29 -42.52
C TYR A 585 -21.12 -15.22 -41.07
N LYS A 586 -21.51 -16.21 -40.27
CA LYS A 586 -20.87 -16.42 -38.97
C LYS A 586 -19.38 -16.54 -39.25
N ASP A 587 -18.66 -15.59 -38.67
CA ASP A 587 -17.22 -15.58 -38.61
C ASP A 587 -16.75 -17.01 -38.23
N PRO A 588 -15.77 -17.60 -38.93
CA PRO A 588 -15.20 -18.89 -38.53
C PRO A 588 -14.50 -18.81 -37.15
N TYR A 589 -14.31 -17.61 -36.60
CA TYR A 589 -13.95 -17.30 -35.21
C TYR A 589 -15.14 -16.91 -34.31
N SER A 590 -16.37 -16.86 -34.85
CA SER A 590 -17.63 -16.71 -34.11
C SER A 590 -18.45 -18.01 -34.17
N ALA A 591 -17.98 -19.02 -33.45
CA ALA A 591 -18.83 -20.09 -32.96
C ALA A 591 -18.35 -20.47 -31.55
N GLN A 592 -19.30 -20.53 -30.63
CA GLN A 592 -19.13 -21.04 -29.25
C GLN A 592 -18.44 -22.39 -29.22
#